data_AF-A0A6N7ZVM4-F1
#
_entry.id   AF-A0A6N7ZVM4-F1
#
_cell.length_a   1.000
_cell.length_b   1.000
_cell.length_c   1.000
_cell.angle_alpha   90.00
_cell.angle_beta   90.00
_cell.angle_gamma   90.00
#
_symmetry.space_group_name_H-M   'P 1'
#
loop_
_entity.id
_entity.type
_entity.pdbx_description
1 polymer ?
#
loop_
_entity_poly.entity_id
_entity_poly.type
_entity_poly.pdbx_seq_one_letter_code
_entity_poly.pdbx_strand_id
1 'polypeptide(L)'
;MNVMKDEKIMEILERADRLNRTARELQLNIQIARYDAGDEFEHALHSHLGVKRLRDVPDDVFDQAMVIGWTFIYDIRDALSGMKH
;
A
#
# COMPACT_ATOMS: atom_id res chain seq x y z
N MET A 1 5.08 -5.56 18.38
CA MET A 1 4.28 -5.51 17.14
C MET A 1 2.87 -5.11 17.51
N ASN A 2 2.27 -4.18 16.76
CA ASN A 2 0.93 -3.66 17.04
C ASN A 2 -0.10 -4.57 16.36
N VAL A 3 -0.94 -5.26 17.13
CA VAL A 3 -1.88 -6.29 16.66
C VAL A 3 -2.80 -5.77 15.54
N MET A 4 -3.15 -4.47 15.56
CA MET A 4 -3.94 -3.84 14.50
C MET A 4 -3.22 -3.75 13.14
N LYS A 5 -1.88 -3.67 13.13
CA LYS A 5 -1.10 -3.69 11.87
C LYS A 5 -1.10 -5.10 11.28
N ASP A 6 -1.04 -6.12 12.12
CA ASP A 6 -1.00 -7.52 11.68
C ASP A 6 -2.34 -7.98 11.08
N GLU A 7 -3.48 -7.58 11.66
CA GLU A 7 -4.82 -7.83 11.10
C GLU A 7 -5.04 -7.11 9.76
N LYS A 8 -4.62 -5.85 9.64
CA LYS A 8 -4.70 -5.09 8.38
C LYS A 8 -3.84 -5.71 7.28
N ILE A 9 -2.64 -6.20 7.62
CA ILE A 9 -1.76 -6.93 6.69
C ILE A 9 -2.42 -8.23 6.22
N MET A 10 -3.07 -8.98 7.11
CA MET A 10 -3.82 -10.18 6.75
C MET A 10 -4.99 -9.86 5.80
N GLU A 11 -5.79 -8.82 6.04
CA GLU A 11 -6.86 -8.42 5.12
C GLU A 11 -6.35 -8.04 3.70
N ILE A 12 -5.18 -7.40 3.63
CA ILE A 12 -4.53 -7.06 2.36
C ILE A 12 -4.15 -8.33 1.59
N LEU A 13 -3.56 -9.30 2.27
CA LEU A 13 -3.14 -10.58 1.69
C LEU A 13 -4.32 -11.46 1.31
N GLU A 14 -5.38 -11.51 2.14
CA GLU A 14 -6.60 -12.28 1.84
C GLU A 14 -7.36 -11.74 0.62
N ARG A 15 -7.37 -10.41 0.41
CA ARG A 15 -7.96 -9.81 -0.80
C ARG A 15 -7.08 -9.95 -2.04
N ALA A 16 -5.77 -10.09 -1.85
CA ALA A 16 -4.81 -10.22 -2.94
C ALA A 16 -4.96 -11.54 -3.72
N ASP A 17 -5.33 -12.64 -3.06
CA ASP A 17 -5.41 -13.98 -3.65
C ASP A 17 -6.44 -14.10 -4.80
N ARG A 18 -7.32 -13.11 -4.96
CA ARG A 18 -8.37 -13.09 -6.00
C ARG A 18 -8.04 -12.21 -7.21
N LEU A 19 -6.94 -11.47 -7.17
CA LEU A 19 -6.61 -10.44 -8.16
C LEU A 19 -5.23 -10.66 -8.76
N ASN A 20 -5.12 -10.52 -10.08
CA ASN A 20 -3.83 -10.51 -10.74
C ASN A 20 -3.02 -9.25 -10.39
N ARG A 21 -1.72 -9.28 -10.66
CA ARG A 21 -0.77 -8.19 -10.38
C ARG A 21 -1.28 -6.83 -10.84
N THR A 22 -1.72 -6.73 -12.10
CA THR A 22 -2.20 -5.48 -12.69
C THR A 22 -3.41 -4.92 -11.95
N ALA A 23 -4.36 -5.77 -11.56
CA ALA A 23 -5.54 -5.35 -10.81
C ALA A 23 -5.15 -4.85 -9.40
N ARG A 24 -4.20 -5.51 -8.74
CA ARG A 24 -3.68 -5.10 -7.42
C ARG A 24 -2.96 -3.76 -7.49
N GLU A 25 -2.10 -3.57 -8.48
CA GLU A 25 -1.43 -2.29 -8.73
C GLU A 25 -2.44 -1.17 -8.98
N LEU A 26 -3.44 -1.42 -9.83
CA LEU A 26 -4.49 -0.45 -10.13
C LEU A 26 -5.25 -0.02 -8.87
N GLN A 27 -5.64 -0.98 -8.03
CA GLN A 27 -6.37 -0.67 -6.79
C GLN A 27 -5.55 0.22 -5.84
N LEU A 28 -4.27 -0.08 -5.67
CA LEU A 28 -3.40 0.71 -4.81
C LEU A 28 -3.19 2.11 -5.38
N ASN A 29 -2.91 2.23 -6.68
CA ASN A 29 -2.78 3.53 -7.35
C ASN A 29 -4.04 4.40 -7.21
N ILE A 30 -5.23 3.80 -7.29
CA ILE A 30 -6.50 4.52 -7.05
C ILE A 30 -6.56 5.09 -5.63
N GLN A 31 -6.13 4.33 -4.61
CA GLN A 31 -6.12 4.84 -3.25
C GLN A 31 -5.06 5.93 -3.07
N ILE A 32 -3.86 5.75 -3.62
CA ILE A 32 -2.78 6.75 -3.54
C ILE A 32 -3.25 8.07 -4.14
N ALA A 33 -3.88 8.02 -5.32
CA ALA A 33 -4.46 9.21 -5.95
C ALA A 33 -5.61 9.82 -5.13
N ARG A 34 -6.46 8.99 -4.49
CA ARG A 34 -7.56 9.44 -3.63
C ARG A 34 -7.08 10.28 -2.44
N TYR A 35 -5.91 9.96 -1.91
CA TYR A 35 -5.33 10.64 -0.74
C TYR A 35 -4.25 11.67 -1.11
N ASP A 36 -4.05 11.94 -2.41
CA ASP A 36 -3.01 12.85 -2.92
C ASP A 36 -1.60 12.53 -2.39
N ALA A 37 -1.30 11.24 -2.25
CA ALA A 37 -0.12 10.75 -1.52
C ALA A 37 0.93 10.13 -2.46
N GLY A 38 0.99 10.62 -3.70
CA GLY A 38 1.81 10.05 -4.77
C GLY A 38 3.30 10.18 -4.50
N ASP A 39 3.73 11.36 -4.06
CA ASP A 39 5.15 11.67 -3.84
C ASP A 39 5.71 10.91 -2.63
N GLU A 40 4.95 10.84 -1.54
CA GLU A 40 5.31 10.09 -0.34
C GLU A 40 5.38 8.59 -0.62
N PHE A 41 4.48 8.08 -1.46
CA PHE A 41 4.49 6.66 -1.84
C PHE A 41 5.65 6.33 -2.78
N GLU A 42 5.96 7.18 -3.76
CA GLU A 42 7.18 7.04 -4.57
C GLU A 42 8.42 7.03 -3.67
N HIS A 43 8.50 7.94 -2.69
CA HIS A 43 9.59 7.97 -1.74
C HIS A 43 9.67 6.68 -0.92
N ALA A 44 8.53 6.16 -0.46
CA ALA A 44 8.46 4.91 0.29
C ALA A 44 8.94 3.71 -0.55
N LEU A 45 8.49 3.59 -1.80
CA LEU A 45 8.94 2.54 -2.72
C LEU A 45 10.44 2.65 -3.00
N HIS A 46 10.94 3.86 -3.24
CA HIS A 46 12.34 4.07 -3.55
C HIS A 46 13.23 3.74 -2.35
N SER A 47 12.81 4.13 -1.15
CA SER A 47 13.55 3.87 0.09
C SER A 47 13.59 2.37 0.46
N HIS A 48 12.49 1.64 0.27
CA HIS A 48 12.41 0.24 0.69
C HIS A 48 12.83 -0.75 -0.39
N LEU A 49 12.59 -0.44 -1.67
CA LEU A 49 12.72 -1.36 -2.78
C LEU A 49 13.60 -0.82 -3.92
N GLY A 50 14.10 0.42 -3.82
CA GLY A 50 14.96 1.03 -4.84
C GLY A 50 14.24 1.39 -6.14
N VAL A 51 12.91 1.32 -6.18
CA VAL A 51 12.10 1.59 -7.38
C VAL A 51 11.13 2.73 -7.14
N LYS A 52 10.75 3.44 -8.21
CA LYS A 52 9.87 4.62 -8.11
C LYS A 52 8.40 4.31 -8.41
N ARG A 53 8.11 3.19 -9.10
CA ARG A 53 6.76 2.83 -9.54
C ARG A 53 6.48 1.35 -9.25
N LEU A 54 5.23 1.03 -8.92
CA LEU A 54 4.79 -0.35 -8.66
C LEU A 54 5.05 -1.30 -9.81
N ARG A 55 4.80 -0.88 -11.06
CA ARG A 55 5.10 -1.67 -12.25
C ARG A 55 6.58 -2.07 -12.39
N ASP A 56 7.49 -1.31 -11.77
CA ASP A 56 8.94 -1.56 -11.83
C ASP A 56 9.39 -2.50 -10.69
N VAL A 57 8.51 -2.86 -9.75
CA VAL A 57 8.79 -3.79 -8.65
C VAL A 57 8.89 -5.22 -9.20
N PRO A 58 9.96 -5.97 -8.94
CA PRO A 58 10.05 -7.40 -9.32
C PRO A 58 8.92 -8.25 -8.70
N ASP A 59 8.52 -9.34 -9.38
CA ASP A 59 7.38 -10.18 -8.95
C ASP A 59 7.61 -10.83 -7.57
N ASP A 60 8.83 -11.20 -7.24
CA ASP A 60 9.23 -11.86 -5.99
C ASP A 60 9.11 -10.95 -4.76
N VAL A 61 9.12 -9.62 -4.95
CA VAL A 61 8.95 -8.61 -3.89
C VAL A 61 7.69 -7.77 -4.06
N PHE A 62 6.82 -8.10 -5.02
CA PHE A 62 5.58 -7.36 -5.28
C PHE A 62 4.65 -7.35 -4.07
N ASP A 63 4.49 -8.49 -3.39
CA ASP A 63 3.65 -8.58 -2.19
C ASP A 63 4.15 -7.67 -1.07
N GLN A 64 5.46 -7.53 -0.91
CA GLN A 64 6.06 -6.60 0.03
C GLN A 64 5.72 -5.14 -0.34
N ALA A 65 5.80 -4.77 -1.61
CA ALA A 65 5.41 -3.44 -2.08
C ALA A 65 3.93 -3.15 -1.82
N MET A 66 3.06 -4.15 -2.01
CA MET A 66 1.63 -4.04 -1.73
C MET A 66 1.38 -3.82 -0.23
N VAL A 67 2.08 -4.55 0.64
CA VAL A 67 1.98 -4.37 2.10
C VAL A 67 2.43 -2.95 2.50
N ILE A 68 3.53 -2.46 1.96
CA ILE A 68 4.02 -1.09 2.22
C ILE A 68 2.95 -0.06 1.81
N GLY A 69 2.45 -0.15 0.58
CA GLY A 69 1.48 0.81 0.06
C GLY A 69 0.16 0.80 0.82
N TRP A 70 -0.39 -0.37 1.12
CA TRP A 70 -1.65 -0.43 1.87
C TRP A 70 -1.50 -0.02 3.34
N THR A 71 -0.37 -0.35 3.98
CA THR A 71 -0.08 0.13 5.34
C THR A 71 -0.06 1.66 5.36
N PHE A 72 0.61 2.27 4.39
CA PHE A 72 0.67 3.72 4.22
C PHE A 72 -0.72 4.34 4.02
N ILE A 73 -1.56 3.75 3.15
CA ILE A 73 -2.95 4.19 2.94
C ILE A 73 -3.78 4.13 4.23
N TYR A 74 -3.63 3.07 5.02
CA TYR A 74 -4.37 2.93 6.26
C TYR A 74 -3.92 3.94 7.31
N ASP A 75 -2.61 4.21 7.42
CA ASP A 75 -2.09 5.21 8.35
C ASP A 75 -2.62 6.61 8.00
N ILE A 76 -2.71 6.97 6.71
CA ILE A 76 -3.36 8.22 6.25
C ILE A 76 -4.84 8.24 6.62
N ARG A 77 -5.56 7.15 6.34
CA ARG A 77 -7.00 7.07 6.62
C ARG A 77 -7.29 7.24 8.11
N ASP A 78 -6.52 6.59 8.97
CA ASP A 78 -6.69 6.67 10.42
C ASP A 78 -6.41 8.10 10.92
N ALA A 79 -5.37 8.76 10.41
CA ALA A 79 -5.08 10.16 10.73
C ALA A 79 -6.23 11.11 10.34
N LEU A 80 -6.79 10.94 9.13
CA LEU A 80 -7.93 11.73 8.66
C LEU A 80 -9.23 11.44 9.44
N SER A 81 -9.42 10.20 9.88
CA SER A 81 -10.56 9.82 10.72
C SER A 81 -10.44 10.34 12.15
N GLY A 82 -9.23 10.40 12.71
CA GLY A 82 -8.95 10.96 14.03
C GLY A 82 -9.15 12.48 14.11
N MET A 83 -9.04 13.19 12.99
CA MET A 83 -9.31 14.64 12.91
C MET A 83 -10.80 15.01 12.88
N LYS A 84 -11.72 14.04 12.76
CA LYS A 84 -13.18 14.30 12.69
C LYS A 84 -13.89 14.27 14.04
N HIS A 85 -13.17 14.16 15.16
CA HIS A 85 -13.72 14.16 16.51
C HIS A 85 -13.22 15.35 17.34
#